data_AF-A0A960U908-F1
#
_entry.id   AF-A0A960U908-F1
#
_cell.length_a   1.000
_cell.length_b   1.000
_cell.length_c   1.000
_cell.angle_alpha   90.00
_cell.angle_beta   90.00
_cell.angle_gamma   90.00
#
_symmetry.space_group_name_H-M   'P 1'
#
loop_
_entity.id
_entity.type
_entity.pdbx_description
1 polymer ?
#
loop_
_entity_poly.entity_id
_entity_poly.type
_entity_poly.pdbx_seq_one_letter_code
_entity_poly.pdbx_strand_id
1 'polypeptide(L)'
;MENLPLIHRLNRIQGQIEAIKKTLQNEEERDCIKIMRLVKAANNALKKFSEVYVTEHMEECMRNGSSSGKIEQEMKEVISSVFNL
;
A
#
# COMPACT_ATOMS: atom_id res chain seq x y z
N MET A 1 3.86 -12.86 17.60
CA MET A 1 5.12 -12.35 17.03
C MET A 1 4.72 -11.53 15.82
N GLU A 2 4.76 -10.22 16.00
CA GLU A 2 4.01 -9.19 15.28
C GLU A 2 4.47 -9.03 13.83
N ASN A 3 3.54 -9.03 12.87
CA ASN A 3 3.54 -8.38 11.54
C ASN A 3 4.84 -8.21 10.73
N LEU A 4 5.91 -8.96 11.02
CA LEU A 4 7.22 -8.91 10.36
C LEU A 4 7.11 -8.98 8.82
N PRO A 5 6.27 -9.86 8.23
CA PRO A 5 6.09 -9.90 6.78
C PRO A 5 5.49 -8.60 6.20
N LEU A 6 4.53 -7.99 6.89
CA LEU A 6 3.91 -6.73 6.49
C LEU A 6 4.89 -5.56 6.61
N ILE A 7 5.66 -5.52 7.69
CA ILE A 7 6.73 -4.52 7.88
C ILE A 7 7.80 -4.66 6.79
N HIS A 8 8.20 -5.88 6.43
CA HIS A 8 9.14 -6.10 5.32
C HIS A 8 8.59 -5.60 3.98
N ARG A 9 7.29 -5.74 3.72
CA ARG A 9 6.65 -5.16 2.52
C ARG A 9 6.72 -3.64 2.55
N LEU A 10 6.41 -3.02 3.69
CA LEU A 10 6.49 -1.56 3.86
C LEU A 10 7.92 -1.04 3.68
N ASN A 11 8.93 -1.72 4.21
CA ASN A 11 10.34 -1.34 4.01
C ASN A 11 10.75 -1.36 2.52
N ARG A 12 10.22 -2.33 1.74
CA ARG A 12 10.46 -2.38 0.29
C ARG A 12 9.76 -1.23 -0.44
N ILE A 13 8.52 -0.91 -0.05
CA ILE A 13 7.77 0.23 -0.59
C ILE A 13 8.51 1.54 -0.27
N GLN A 14 9.01 1.72 0.96
CA GLN A 14 9.80 2.88 1.34
C GLN A 14 11.03 3.05 0.44
N GLY A 15 11.74 1.96 0.13
CA GLY A 15 12.84 1.99 -0.83
C GLY A 15 12.43 2.45 -2.24
N GLN A 16 11.22 2.11 -2.69
CA GLN A 16 10.67 2.59 -3.97
C GLN A 16 10.35 4.10 -3.92
N ILE A 17 9.80 4.60 -2.81
CA ILE A 17 9.57 6.04 -2.61
C ILE A 17 10.88 6.82 -2.61
N GLU A 18 11.91 6.31 -1.93
CA GLU A 18 13.24 6.93 -1.94
C GLU A 18 13.88 6.93 -3.34
N ALA A 19 13.66 5.88 -4.14
CA ALA A 19 14.13 5.84 -5.53
C ALA A 19 13.47 6.91 -6.41
N ILE A 20 12.16 7.15 -6.23
CA ILE A 20 11.43 8.22 -6.92
C ILE A 20 12.03 9.59 -6.55
N LYS A 21 12.24 9.83 -5.25
CA LYS A 21 12.82 11.08 -4.75
C LYS A 21 14.20 11.34 -5.32
N LYS A 22 15.09 10.34 -5.30
CA LYS A 22 16.44 10.44 -5.89
C LYS A 22 16.39 10.73 -7.39
N THR A 23 15.51 10.05 -8.12
CA THR A 23 15.35 10.27 -9.58
C THR A 23 14.86 11.68 -9.90
N LEU A 24 13.99 12.26 -9.07
CA LEU A 24 13.54 13.66 -9.23
C LEU A 24 14.63 14.69 -8.98
N GLN A 25 15.58 14.39 -8.09
CA GLN A 25 16.66 15.28 -7.70
C GLN A 25 17.86 15.25 -8.67
N ASN A 26 17.93 14.25 -9.55
CA ASN A 26 19.01 14.10 -10.51
C ASN A 26 18.54 14.53 -11.91
N GLU A 27 18.98 15.70 -12.37
CA GLU A 27 18.58 16.28 -13.67
C GLU A 27 18.95 15.40 -14.88
N GLU A 28 20.05 14.64 -14.81
CA GLU A 28 20.49 13.74 -15.88
C GLU A 28 19.64 12.45 -15.95
N GLU A 29 19.07 12.03 -14.82
CA GLU A 29 18.27 10.81 -14.71
C GLU A 29 16.76 11.04 -14.80
N ARG A 30 16.33 12.32 -14.85
CA ARG A 30 14.93 12.74 -14.80
C ARG A 30 14.23 12.52 -16.13
N ASP A 31 13.84 11.27 -16.37
CA ASP A 31 12.97 10.88 -17.48
C ASP A 31 11.52 10.67 -17.01
N CYS A 32 10.56 11.30 -17.68
CA CYS A 32 9.13 11.22 -17.35
C CYS A 32 8.63 9.78 -17.35
N ILE A 33 9.06 8.97 -18.33
CA ILE A 33 8.63 7.57 -18.43
C ILE A 33 9.23 6.73 -17.30
N LYS A 34 10.50 6.93 -16.96
CA LYS A 34 11.18 6.28 -15.82
C LYS A 34 10.49 6.60 -14.50
N ILE A 35 10.17 7.87 -14.23
CA ILE A 35 9.45 8.27 -13.02
C ILE A 35 8.08 7.60 -12.96
N MET A 36 7.31 7.64 -14.04
CA MET A 36 5.98 7.00 -14.07
C MET A 36 6.05 5.48 -13.88
N ARG A 37 7.11 4.82 -14.36
CA ARG A 37 7.36 3.39 -14.10
C ARG A 37 7.64 3.12 -12.61
N LEU A 38 8.45 3.96 -11.96
CA LEU A 38 8.72 3.84 -10.53
C LEU A 38 7.46 4.08 -9.68
N VAL A 39 6.68 5.11 -10.03
CA VAL A 39 5.38 5.40 -9.38
C VAL A 39 4.43 4.20 -9.53
N LYS A 40 4.31 3.64 -10.73
CA LYS A 40 3.49 2.45 -10.97
C LYS A 40 3.96 1.25 -10.13
N ALA A 41 5.27 1.06 -10.00
CA ALA A 41 5.82 -0.02 -9.17
C ALA A 41 5.49 0.16 -7.68
N ALA A 42 5.62 1.39 -7.17
CA ALA A 42 5.26 1.74 -5.78
C ALA A 42 3.76 1.55 -5.52
N ASN A 43 2.92 2.01 -6.45
CA ASN A 43 1.46 1.86 -6.33
C ASN A 43 1.06 0.37 -6.31
N ASN A 44 1.59 -0.44 -7.23
CA ASN A 44 1.31 -1.88 -7.25
C ASN A 44 1.77 -2.59 -5.96
N ALA A 45 2.90 -2.18 -5.39
CA ALA A 45 3.40 -2.75 -4.14
C ALA A 45 2.50 -2.38 -2.95
N LEU A 46 2.01 -1.13 -2.88
CA LEU A 46 1.02 -0.68 -1.91
C LEU A 46 -0.30 -1.44 -2.07
N LYS A 47 -0.80 -1.59 -3.31
CA LYS A 47 -2.02 -2.36 -3.61
C LYS A 47 -1.92 -3.79 -3.06
N LYS A 48 -0.80 -4.45 -3.33
CA LYS A 48 -0.56 -5.82 -2.87
C LYS A 48 -0.34 -5.92 -1.36
N PHE A 49 0.19 -4.89 -0.72
CA PHE A 49 0.21 -4.80 0.74
C PHE A 49 -1.22 -4.73 1.30
N SER A 50 -2.07 -3.87 0.73
CA SER A 50 -3.46 -3.72 1.15
C SER A 50 -4.28 -4.99 0.99
N GLU A 51 -4.10 -5.73 -0.12
CA GLU A 51 -4.71 -7.07 -0.32
C GLU A 51 -4.36 -8.01 0.83
N VAL A 52 -3.07 -8.13 1.15
CA VAL A 52 -2.59 -9.03 2.20
C VAL A 52 -3.09 -8.58 3.57
N TYR A 53 -3.02 -7.29 3.89
CA TYR A 53 -3.50 -6.75 5.16
C TYR A 53 -4.98 -7.02 5.37
N VAL A 54 -5.79 -6.83 4.33
CA VAL A 54 -7.22 -7.12 4.35
C VAL A 54 -7.46 -8.61 4.59
N THR A 55 -6.83 -9.49 3.81
CA THR A 55 -7.05 -10.93 3.95
C THR A 55 -6.57 -11.49 5.29
N GLU A 56 -5.45 -11.01 5.83
CA GLU A 56 -4.84 -11.58 7.04
C GLU A 56 -5.35 -10.97 8.35
N HIS A 57 -5.72 -9.68 8.38
CA HIS A 57 -6.04 -8.97 9.62
C HIS A 57 -7.44 -8.36 9.68
N MET A 58 -8.13 -8.20 8.55
CA MET A 58 -9.49 -7.61 8.57
C MET A 58 -10.51 -8.56 9.18
N GLU A 59 -10.38 -9.87 8.96
CA GLU A 59 -11.26 -10.86 9.58
C GLU A 59 -11.18 -10.82 11.11
N GLU A 60 -9.99 -10.65 11.68
CA GLU A 60 -9.81 -10.45 13.12
C GLU A 60 -10.39 -9.12 13.60
N CYS A 61 -10.19 -8.05 12.83
CA CYS A 61 -10.71 -6.72 13.17
C CYS A 61 -12.25 -6.71 13.20
N MET A 62 -12.89 -7.39 12.25
CA MET A 62 -14.35 -7.54 12.20
C MET A 62 -14.90 -8.46 13.29
N ARG A 63 -14.17 -9.52 13.68
CA ARG A 63 -14.60 -10.44 14.74
C ARG A 63 -14.55 -9.82 16.15
N ASN A 64 -13.68 -8.83 16.37
CA ASN A 64 -13.46 -8.24 17.69
C ASN A 64 -14.26 -6.93 17.94
N GLY A 65 -15.00 -6.41 16.95
CA GLY A 65 -15.72 -5.14 17.03
C GLY A 65 -17.20 -5.27 17.44
N SER A 66 -17.60 -4.58 18.51
CA SER A 66 -18.98 -4.56 19.05
C SER A 66 -20.01 -3.78 18.20
N SER A 67 -19.58 -3.17 17.08
CA SER A 67 -20.42 -2.37 16.15
C SER A 67 -20.15 -2.74 14.69
N SER A 68 -20.17 -4.04 14.41
CA SER A 68 -19.68 -4.68 13.18
C SER A 68 -20.18 -4.05 11.88
N GLY A 69 -21.47 -3.69 11.77
CA GLY A 69 -22.05 -3.24 10.50
C GLY A 69 -21.54 -1.90 9.97
N LYS A 70 -21.28 -0.91 10.85
CA LYS A 70 -20.79 0.41 10.43
C LYS A 70 -19.30 0.38 10.07
N ILE A 71 -18.51 -0.32 10.88
CA ILE A 71 -17.06 -0.50 10.64
C ILE A 71 -16.84 -1.29 9.34
N GLU A 72 -17.64 -2.33 9.09
CA GLU A 72 -17.56 -3.11 7.86
C GLU A 72 -17.83 -2.25 6.62
N GLN A 73 -18.83 -1.36 6.67
CA GLN A 73 -19.18 -0.49 5.54
C GLN A 73 -18.10 0.56 5.25
N GLU A 74 -17.64 1.28 6.28
CA GLU A 74 -16.55 2.26 6.15
C GLU A 74 -15.27 1.60 5.61
N MET A 75 -14.98 0.37 6.05
CA MET A 75 -13.79 -0.34 5.61
C MET A 75 -13.90 -0.84 4.17
N LYS A 76 -15.08 -1.31 3.73
CA LYS A 76 -15.33 -1.66 2.32
C LYS A 76 -15.14 -0.47 1.37
N GLU A 77 -15.57 0.72 1.78
CA GLU A 77 -15.37 1.94 0.99
C GLU A 77 -13.89 2.29 0.82
N VAL A 78 -13.13 2.28 1.92
CA VAL A 78 -11.69 2.53 1.90
C VAL A 78 -10.97 1.51 1.02
N ILE A 79 -11.30 0.23 1.13
CA ILE A 79 -10.71 -0.84 0.31
C ILE A 79 -11.00 -0.65 -1.18
N SER A 80 -12.25 -0.35 -1.53
CA SER A 80 -12.65 -0.06 -2.91
C SER A 80 -11.84 1.11 -3.50
N SER A 81 -11.62 2.16 -2.70
CA SER A 81 -10.83 3.32 -3.14
C SER A 81 -9.37 2.98 -3.44
N VAL A 82 -8.77 2.05 -2.70
CA VAL A 82 -7.38 1.60 -2.89
C VAL A 82 -7.23 0.76 -4.16
N PHE A 83 -8.26 0.02 -4.56
CA PHE A 83 -8.18 -0.94 -5.66
C PHE A 83 -8.62 -0.41 -7.03
N ASN A 84 -9.31 0.73 -7.08
CA ASN A 84 -9.84 1.34 -8.31
C ASN A 84 -8.91 2.39 -8.98
N LEU A 85 -7.67 2.53 -8.50
CA LEU A 85 -6.61 3.36 -9.11
C LEU A 85 -5.69 2.56 -10.04
#